data_AF-A0A969URG2-F1
#
_entry.id   AF-A0A969URG2-F1
#
_cell.length_a   1.000
_cell.length_b   1.000
_cell.length_c   1.000
_cell.angle_alpha   90.00
_cell.angle_beta   90.00
_cell.angle_gamma   90.00
#
_symmetry.space_group_name_H-M   'P 1'
#
loop_
_entity.id
_entity.type
_entity.pdbx_description
1 polymer ?
#
loop_
_entity_poly.entity_id
_entity_poly.type
_entity_poly.pdbx_seq_one_letter_code
_entity_poly.pdbx_strand_id
1 'polypeptide(L)'
;MTNRSNRPLISPLAQAELELLDFILDDEPTTYPFNVMEPEAEAYFANLEQEVLAAGWSTNEIAEQGQLLSSRLNQLWTDLAELAPVSTVSLPQFAARIPHQLWEQIVHRAQQVVSQNLSLADQLVQCVQDCLPDWGNDDLLMFARPLAYPMRSSVPTLESESLEKAIQSVRSVEWTELTEIEQVRLSLAAARYAISQLPSETEK
;
A
#
# COMPACT_ATOMS: atom_id res chain seq x y z
N MET A 1 -47.67 13.41 26.36
CA MET A 1 -46.25 13.64 26.00
C MET A 1 -45.41 12.59 26.69
N THR A 2 -44.84 11.62 25.96
CA THR A 2 -43.55 10.97 26.25
C THR A 2 -43.19 10.09 25.05
N ASN A 3 -42.47 10.67 24.11
CA ASN A 3 -41.86 9.97 23.00
C ASN A 3 -40.53 9.39 23.54
N ARG A 4 -40.48 8.08 23.81
CA ARG A 4 -39.24 7.42 24.24
C ARG A 4 -38.40 7.14 22.99
N SER A 5 -37.38 7.96 22.79
CA SER A 5 -36.30 7.75 21.83
C SER A 5 -35.72 6.34 21.99
N ASN A 6 -35.92 5.51 20.97
CA ASN A 6 -35.31 4.20 20.83
C ASN A 6 -33.82 4.39 20.50
N ARG A 7 -32.98 4.57 21.53
CA ARG A 7 -31.52 4.55 21.37
C ARG A 7 -31.09 3.08 21.27
N PRO A 8 -30.42 2.64 20.19
CA PRO A 8 -29.79 1.32 20.21
C PRO A 8 -28.73 1.31 21.32
N LEU A 9 -28.83 0.34 22.23
CA LEU A 9 -27.96 0.17 23.40
C LEU A 9 -26.61 -0.49 23.04
N ILE A 10 -26.39 -0.80 21.77
CA ILE A 10 -25.31 -1.64 21.26
C ILE A 10 -24.51 -0.80 20.25
N SER A 11 -23.17 -0.85 20.33
CA SER A 11 -22.31 -0.20 19.34
C SER A 11 -22.53 -0.85 17.96
N PRO A 12 -22.34 -0.11 16.85
CA PRO A 12 -22.53 -0.69 15.51
C PRO A 12 -21.60 -1.89 15.27
N LEU A 13 -20.42 -1.92 15.90
CA LEU A 13 -19.51 -3.07 15.89
C LEU A 13 -20.12 -4.28 16.61
N ALA A 14 -20.62 -4.09 17.84
CA ALA A 14 -21.19 -5.19 18.62
C ALA A 14 -22.48 -5.73 17.99
N GLN A 15 -23.22 -4.89 17.25
CA GLN A 15 -24.37 -5.32 16.46
C GLN A 15 -23.93 -6.21 15.28
N ALA A 16 -22.90 -5.80 14.54
CA ALA A 16 -22.34 -6.59 13.44
C ALA A 16 -21.74 -7.92 13.91
N GLU A 17 -21.09 -7.93 15.09
CA GLU A 17 -20.55 -9.15 15.71
C GLU A 17 -21.66 -10.13 16.09
N LEU A 18 -22.79 -9.64 16.64
CA LEU A 18 -23.94 -10.48 16.99
C LEU A 18 -24.64 -11.02 15.74
N GLU A 19 -24.83 -10.21 14.70
CA GLU A 19 -25.40 -10.63 13.41
C GLU A 19 -24.53 -11.70 12.74
N LEU A 20 -23.21 -11.55 12.81
CA LEU A 20 -22.27 -12.55 12.29
C LEU A 20 -22.32 -13.84 13.10
N LEU A 21 -22.44 -13.75 14.42
CA LEU A 21 -22.56 -14.93 15.28
C LEU A 21 -23.87 -15.69 15.02
N ASP A 22 -24.97 -14.97 14.84
CA ASP A 22 -26.28 -15.51 14.48
C ASP A 22 -26.21 -16.26 13.14
N PHE A 23 -25.59 -15.65 12.12
CA PHE A 23 -25.38 -16.26 10.81
C PHE A 23 -24.50 -17.52 10.85
N ILE A 24 -23.48 -17.56 11.70
CA ILE A 24 -22.60 -18.75 11.86
C ILE A 24 -23.34 -19.90 12.57
N LEU A 25 -24.27 -19.57 13.46
CA LEU A 25 -25.01 -20.54 14.27
C LEU A 25 -26.27 -21.05 13.57
N ASP A 26 -26.72 -20.38 12.50
CA ASP A 26 -27.83 -20.83 11.68
C ASP A 26 -27.49 -22.15 10.96
N ASP A 27 -28.41 -23.11 11.07
CA ASP A 27 -28.24 -24.50 10.57
C ASP A 27 -28.71 -24.64 9.10
N GLU A 28 -29.05 -23.53 8.45
CA GLU A 28 -29.43 -23.54 7.02
C GLU A 28 -28.17 -23.59 6.14
N PRO A 29 -28.00 -24.65 5.33
CA PRO A 29 -26.78 -24.89 4.56
C PRO A 29 -26.80 -24.10 3.25
N THR A 30 -26.83 -22.78 3.31
CA THR A 30 -26.43 -21.94 2.15
C THR A 30 -24.97 -21.56 2.28
N THR A 31 -24.11 -22.55 2.50
CA THR A 31 -22.66 -22.37 2.46
C THR A 31 -22.27 -21.96 1.05
N TYR A 32 -21.77 -20.75 0.91
CA TYR A 32 -21.22 -20.29 -0.36
C TYR A 32 -20.05 -21.21 -0.79
N PRO A 33 -20.08 -21.78 -2.00
CA PRO A 33 -19.03 -22.68 -2.46
C PRO A 33 -17.78 -21.87 -2.81
N PHE A 34 -16.89 -21.68 -1.84
CA PHE A 34 -15.60 -21.02 -2.06
C PHE A 34 -14.73 -21.74 -3.08
N ASN A 35 -14.92 -23.05 -3.24
CA ASN A 35 -14.23 -23.86 -4.24
C ASN A 35 -15.11 -24.08 -5.48
N VAL A 36 -14.83 -23.32 -6.53
CA VAL A 36 -15.59 -23.35 -7.80
C VAL A 36 -15.38 -24.66 -8.58
N MET A 37 -14.41 -25.51 -8.19
CA MET A 37 -14.14 -26.79 -8.86
C MET A 37 -14.91 -27.97 -8.25
N GLU A 38 -15.66 -27.75 -7.18
CA GLU A 38 -16.53 -28.76 -6.60
C GLU A 38 -17.84 -28.90 -7.40
N PRO A 39 -18.33 -30.12 -7.63
CA PRO A 39 -19.57 -30.34 -8.39
C PRO A 39 -20.80 -29.72 -7.71
N GLU A 40 -20.77 -29.51 -6.40
CA GLU A 40 -21.80 -28.82 -5.64
C GLU A 40 -21.87 -27.31 -5.98
N ALA A 41 -20.77 -26.70 -6.43
CA ALA A 41 -20.72 -25.29 -6.80
C ALA A 41 -21.55 -24.98 -8.04
N GLU A 42 -21.49 -25.85 -9.06
CA GLU A 42 -22.26 -25.70 -10.30
C GLU A 42 -23.77 -25.71 -10.00
N ALA A 43 -24.23 -26.63 -9.14
CA ALA A 43 -25.64 -26.70 -8.74
C ALA A 43 -26.09 -25.46 -7.97
N TYR A 44 -25.23 -24.92 -7.10
CA TYR A 44 -25.48 -23.70 -6.35
C TYR A 44 -25.64 -22.48 -7.30
N PHE A 45 -24.68 -22.28 -8.22
CA PHE A 45 -24.74 -21.16 -9.16
C PHE A 45 -25.90 -21.28 -10.15
N ALA A 46 -26.22 -22.49 -10.63
CA ALA A 46 -27.37 -22.72 -11.49
C ALA A 46 -28.70 -22.34 -10.82
N ASN A 47 -28.85 -22.63 -9.52
CA ASN A 47 -30.04 -22.22 -8.76
C ASN A 47 -30.15 -20.69 -8.67
N LEU A 48 -29.04 -19.99 -8.38
CA LEU A 48 -29.02 -18.53 -8.33
C LEU A 48 -29.34 -17.90 -9.69
N GLU A 49 -28.79 -18.44 -10.78
CA GLU A 49 -29.13 -17.98 -12.13
C GLU A 49 -30.62 -18.14 -12.44
N GLN A 50 -31.22 -19.25 -11.98
CA GLN A 50 -32.65 -19.49 -12.16
C GLN A 50 -33.53 -18.49 -11.40
N GLU A 51 -33.13 -18.06 -10.20
CA GLU A 51 -33.82 -16.99 -9.45
C GLU A 51 -33.77 -15.65 -10.17
N VAL A 52 -32.61 -15.31 -10.75
CA VAL A 52 -32.41 -14.08 -11.52
C VAL A 52 -33.27 -14.09 -12.80
N LEU A 53 -33.33 -15.23 -13.48
CA LEU A 53 -34.23 -15.42 -14.63
C LEU A 53 -35.70 -15.35 -14.21
N ALA A 54 -36.08 -15.92 -13.07
CA ALA A 54 -37.43 -15.86 -12.53
C ALA A 54 -37.84 -14.43 -12.14
N ALA A 55 -36.88 -13.61 -11.70
CA ALA A 55 -37.07 -12.18 -11.46
C ALA A 55 -37.21 -11.35 -12.75
N GLY A 56 -37.04 -11.96 -13.92
CA GLY A 56 -37.26 -11.34 -15.23
C GLY A 56 -36.10 -10.49 -15.74
N TRP A 57 -34.91 -10.63 -15.16
CA TRP A 57 -33.73 -9.89 -15.59
C TRP A 57 -33.15 -10.49 -16.86
N SER A 58 -32.88 -9.65 -17.86
CA SER A 58 -32.16 -10.09 -19.05
C SER A 58 -30.66 -10.08 -18.83
N THR A 59 -29.93 -10.95 -19.54
CA THR A 59 -28.45 -10.99 -19.50
C THR A 59 -27.82 -9.65 -19.86
N ASN A 60 -28.46 -8.87 -20.75
CA ASN A 60 -27.98 -7.55 -21.15
C ASN A 60 -28.12 -6.52 -20.00
N GLU A 61 -29.25 -6.51 -19.29
CA GLU A 61 -29.46 -5.61 -18.15
C GLU A 61 -28.49 -5.94 -17.00
N ILE A 62 -28.24 -7.22 -16.74
CA ILE A 62 -27.25 -7.66 -15.73
C ILE A 62 -25.85 -7.17 -16.11
N ALA A 63 -25.46 -7.29 -17.38
CA ALA A 63 -24.17 -6.84 -17.86
C ALA A 63 -24.01 -5.31 -17.74
N GLU A 64 -25.02 -4.54 -18.11
CA GLU A 64 -25.02 -3.08 -17.99
C GLU A 64 -24.93 -2.62 -16.53
N GLN A 65 -25.74 -3.21 -15.64
CA GLN A 65 -25.70 -2.88 -14.21
C GLN A 65 -24.39 -3.34 -13.57
N GLY A 66 -23.85 -4.49 -13.97
CA GLY A 66 -22.55 -4.98 -13.52
C GLY A 66 -21.40 -4.05 -13.91
N GLN A 67 -21.43 -3.50 -15.13
CA GLN A 67 -20.47 -2.48 -15.59
C GLN A 67 -20.62 -1.16 -14.82
N LEU A 68 -21.86 -0.73 -14.56
CA LEU A 68 -22.11 0.46 -13.75
C LEU A 68 -21.60 0.29 -12.32
N LEU A 69 -21.82 -0.88 -11.70
CA LEU A 69 -21.36 -1.19 -10.36
C LEU A 69 -19.84 -1.28 -10.30
N SER A 70 -19.20 -1.97 -11.25
CA SER A 70 -17.74 -2.12 -11.28
C SER A 70 -17.04 -0.78 -11.51
N SER A 71 -17.56 0.06 -12.39
CA SER A 71 -17.02 1.41 -12.61
C SER A 71 -17.15 2.28 -11.36
N ARG A 72 -18.28 2.23 -10.64
CA ARG A 72 -18.46 2.94 -9.36
C ARG A 72 -17.55 2.42 -8.25
N LEU A 73 -17.40 1.11 -8.12
CA LEU A 73 -16.47 0.52 -7.16
C LEU A 73 -15.04 0.96 -7.47
N ASN A 74 -14.65 0.95 -8.74
CA ASN A 74 -13.31 1.37 -9.15
C ASN A 74 -13.08 2.87 -8.86
N GLN A 75 -14.08 3.72 -9.08
CA GLN A 75 -14.05 5.13 -8.70
C GLN A 75 -13.85 5.28 -7.19
N LEU A 76 -14.66 4.62 -6.37
CA LEU A 76 -14.54 4.67 -4.91
C LEU A 76 -13.17 4.17 -4.43
N TRP A 77 -12.63 3.12 -5.07
CA TRP A 77 -11.31 2.59 -4.74
C TRP A 77 -10.19 3.56 -5.12
N THR A 78 -10.37 4.29 -6.24
CA THR A 78 -9.45 5.34 -6.69
C THR A 78 -9.52 6.55 -5.77
N ASP A 79 -10.72 7.01 -5.43
CA ASP A 79 -10.94 8.13 -4.50
C ASP A 79 -10.35 7.80 -3.11
N LEU A 80 -10.51 6.56 -2.64
CA LEU A 80 -9.86 6.09 -1.41
C LEU A 80 -8.33 6.03 -1.52
N ALA A 81 -7.80 5.69 -2.69
CA ALA A 81 -6.36 5.73 -2.94
C ALA A 81 -5.81 7.17 -2.99
N GLU A 82 -6.60 8.13 -3.45
CA GLU A 82 -6.27 9.56 -3.46
C GLU A 82 -6.41 10.20 -2.05
N LEU A 83 -7.36 9.72 -1.24
CA LEU A 83 -7.57 10.15 0.14
C LEU A 83 -6.64 9.45 1.15
N ALA A 84 -6.02 8.34 0.76
CA ALA A 84 -4.97 7.73 1.56
C ALA A 84 -3.78 8.70 1.59
N PRO A 85 -3.30 9.14 2.76
CA PRO A 85 -1.96 9.68 2.84
C PRO A 85 -1.03 8.62 2.25
N VAL A 86 0.07 9.07 1.65
CA VAL A 86 1.04 8.27 0.88
C VAL A 86 1.87 7.33 1.78
N SER A 87 1.18 6.59 2.63
CA SER A 87 1.62 5.48 3.44
C SER A 87 1.66 4.16 2.64
N THR A 88 1.27 4.19 1.36
CA THR A 88 1.30 3.02 0.46
C THR A 88 2.69 2.72 -0.09
N VAL A 89 3.69 3.58 0.12
CA VAL A 89 5.10 3.14 0.04
C VAL A 89 5.29 2.18 1.18
N SER A 90 5.10 0.89 0.88
CA SER A 90 5.11 -0.15 1.87
C SER A 90 6.41 -0.07 2.67
N LEU A 91 6.30 -0.09 3.99
CA LEU A 91 7.41 0.02 4.93
C LEU A 91 8.13 -1.33 5.23
N PRO A 92 7.79 -2.51 4.65
CA PRO A 92 8.01 -3.78 5.34
C PRO A 92 9.49 -4.10 5.57
N GLN A 93 10.38 -3.67 4.66
CA GLN A 93 11.82 -3.93 4.78
C GLN A 93 12.55 -2.94 5.70
N PHE A 94 11.97 -1.76 5.94
CA PHE A 94 12.56 -0.70 6.76
C PHE A 94 11.87 -0.50 8.12
N ALA A 95 10.67 -1.07 8.32
CA ALA A 95 9.83 -0.83 9.50
C ALA A 95 10.42 -1.33 10.82
N ALA A 96 11.21 -2.40 10.75
CA ALA A 96 11.90 -2.91 11.93
C ALA A 96 13.19 -2.13 12.26
N ARG A 97 13.67 -1.28 11.35
CA ARG A 97 15.02 -0.69 11.41
C ARG A 97 15.07 0.83 11.41
N ILE A 98 14.02 1.50 10.94
CA ILE A 98 13.89 2.96 10.93
C ILE A 98 12.73 3.38 11.83
N PRO A 99 12.92 4.37 12.73
CA PRO A 99 11.82 5.00 13.45
C PRO A 99 10.76 5.53 12.47
N HIS A 100 9.48 5.25 12.75
CA HIS A 100 8.37 5.60 11.86
C HIS A 100 8.37 7.09 11.46
N GLN A 101 8.69 7.97 12.40
CA GLN A 101 8.78 9.42 12.17
C GLN A 101 9.84 9.81 11.12
N LEU A 102 10.99 9.13 11.10
CA LEU A 102 12.05 9.40 10.10
C LEU A 102 11.62 8.89 8.72
N TRP A 103 10.93 7.76 8.67
CA TRP A 103 10.38 7.24 7.43
C TRP A 103 9.35 8.19 6.80
N GLU A 104 8.40 8.69 7.60
CA GLU A 104 7.39 9.65 7.12
C GLU A 104 8.03 10.93 6.56
N GLN A 105 9.07 11.44 7.23
CA GLN A 105 9.82 12.61 6.76
C GLN A 105 10.52 12.34 5.42
N ILE A 106 11.18 11.19 5.27
CA ILE A 106 11.83 10.78 4.02
C ILE A 106 10.82 10.65 2.88
N VAL A 107 9.67 10.01 3.11
CA VAL A 107 8.62 9.83 2.09
C VAL A 107 8.04 11.19 1.68
N HIS A 108 7.70 12.04 2.63
CA HIS A 108 7.16 13.37 2.35
C HIS A 108 8.16 14.22 1.54
N ARG A 109 9.45 14.15 1.86
CA ARG A 109 10.49 14.84 1.06
C ARG A 109 10.69 14.22 -0.31
N ALA A 110 10.69 12.89 -0.43
CA ALA A 110 10.80 12.21 -1.72
C ALA A 110 9.73 12.70 -2.71
N GLN A 111 8.50 12.90 -2.25
CA GLN A 111 7.43 13.46 -3.10
C GLN A 111 7.74 14.87 -3.60
N GLN A 112 8.19 15.75 -2.71
CA GLN A 112 8.53 17.12 -3.07
C GLN A 112 9.71 17.16 -4.05
N VAL A 113 10.66 16.25 -3.89
CA VAL A 113 11.93 16.25 -4.61
C VAL A 113 11.82 15.55 -5.96
N VAL A 114 10.94 14.55 -6.13
CA VAL A 114 10.65 13.92 -7.43
C VAL A 114 10.08 14.92 -8.44
N SER A 115 9.33 15.93 -7.97
CA SER A 115 8.84 17.02 -8.83
C SER A 115 9.92 18.01 -9.26
N GLN A 116 11.13 17.94 -8.68
CA GLN A 116 12.24 18.82 -9.01
C GLN A 116 13.11 18.18 -10.09
N ASN A 117 13.48 18.95 -11.12
CA ASN A 117 14.38 18.52 -12.20
C ASN A 117 15.86 18.41 -11.74
N LEU A 118 16.11 17.69 -10.64
CA LEU A 118 17.43 17.45 -10.06
C LEU A 118 17.96 16.06 -10.43
N SER A 119 19.27 15.86 -10.32
CA SER A 119 19.85 14.54 -10.51
C SER A 119 19.38 13.58 -9.39
N LEU A 120 19.27 12.29 -9.67
CA LEU A 120 18.84 11.30 -8.68
C LEU A 120 19.70 11.33 -7.41
N ALA A 121 21.02 11.58 -7.56
CA ALA A 121 21.92 11.74 -6.43
C ALA A 121 21.56 12.95 -5.55
N ASP A 122 21.27 14.10 -6.18
CA ASP A 122 20.85 15.32 -5.46
C ASP A 122 19.47 15.13 -4.80
N GLN A 123 18.58 14.39 -5.48
CA GLN A 123 17.26 14.08 -4.95
C GLN A 123 17.37 13.27 -3.64
N LEU A 124 18.22 12.24 -3.62
CA LEU A 124 18.45 11.43 -2.41
C LEU A 124 19.00 12.24 -1.25
N VAL A 125 19.95 13.14 -1.52
CA VAL A 125 20.57 13.99 -0.50
C VAL A 125 19.53 14.91 0.11
N GLN A 126 18.68 15.55 -0.70
CA GLN A 126 17.61 16.42 -0.18
C GLN A 126 16.57 15.66 0.65
N CYS A 127 16.29 14.40 0.34
CA CYS A 127 15.35 13.59 1.13
C CYS A 127 15.86 13.28 2.54
N VAL A 128 17.19 13.16 2.69
CA VAL A 128 17.83 12.70 3.92
C VAL A 128 18.43 13.84 4.74
N GLN A 129 18.72 15.00 4.13
CA GLN A 129 19.36 16.14 4.79
C GLN A 129 18.62 16.60 6.05
N ASP A 130 17.29 16.62 6.04
CA ASP A 130 16.48 17.01 7.20
C ASP A 130 16.51 15.97 8.34
N CYS A 131 16.75 14.71 7.99
CA CYS A 131 16.82 13.61 8.96
C CYS A 131 18.21 13.49 9.62
N LEU A 132 19.25 14.03 8.98
CA LEU A 132 20.66 13.91 9.39
C LEU A 132 21.37 15.28 9.32
N PRO A 133 21.04 16.22 10.23
CA PRO A 133 21.54 17.59 10.18
C PRO A 133 23.06 17.72 10.40
N ASP A 134 23.68 16.72 11.01
CA ASP A 134 25.12 16.72 11.32
C ASP A 134 26.01 16.39 10.09
N TRP A 135 25.41 15.95 8.98
CA TRP A 135 26.13 15.55 7.77
C TRP A 135 26.13 16.65 6.71
N GLY A 136 27.31 16.95 6.16
CA GLY A 136 27.46 17.87 5.05
C GLY A 136 26.92 17.30 3.74
N ASN A 137 26.42 18.18 2.85
CA ASN A 137 25.91 17.78 1.54
C ASN A 137 26.93 17.00 0.69
N ASP A 138 28.20 17.41 0.73
CA ASP A 138 29.27 16.76 -0.03
C ASP A 138 29.54 15.33 0.47
N ASP A 139 29.44 15.10 1.78
CA ASP A 139 29.60 13.78 2.39
C ASP A 139 28.42 12.88 2.05
N LEU A 140 27.19 13.39 2.13
CA LEU A 140 25.98 12.66 1.72
C LEU A 140 25.99 12.30 0.23
N LEU A 141 26.50 13.20 -0.63
CA LEU A 141 26.67 12.94 -2.06
C LEU A 141 27.61 11.75 -2.33
N MET A 142 28.65 11.55 -1.51
CA MET A 142 29.53 10.39 -1.66
C MET A 142 28.80 9.07 -1.41
N PHE A 143 27.84 9.04 -0.49
CA PHE A 143 27.00 7.87 -0.22
C PHE A 143 25.83 7.72 -1.21
N ALA A 144 25.31 8.82 -1.75
CA ALA A 144 24.21 8.80 -2.71
C ALA A 144 24.64 8.33 -4.11
N ARG A 145 25.86 8.69 -4.55
CA ARG A 145 26.37 8.35 -5.90
C ARG A 145 26.31 6.85 -6.26
N PRO A 146 26.75 5.92 -5.39
CA PRO A 146 26.62 4.48 -5.66
C PRO A 146 25.18 4.00 -5.85
N LEU A 147 24.22 4.65 -5.18
CA LEU A 147 22.79 4.32 -5.26
C LEU A 147 22.10 4.97 -6.47
N ALA A 148 22.59 6.14 -6.89
CA ALA A 148 22.07 6.91 -8.02
C ALA A 148 22.58 6.40 -9.37
N TYR A 149 23.86 6.01 -9.45
CA TYR A 149 24.51 5.58 -10.69
C TYR A 149 25.27 4.26 -10.48
N PRO A 150 24.57 3.11 -10.43
CA PRO A 150 25.26 1.83 -10.40
C PRO A 150 25.99 1.66 -11.73
N MET A 151 27.33 1.57 -11.72
CA MET A 151 28.16 1.43 -12.94
C MET A 151 27.91 0.13 -13.73
N ARG A 152 26.89 -0.67 -13.36
CA ARG A 152 26.45 -1.90 -14.03
C ARG A 152 24.96 -1.86 -14.44
N SER A 153 24.31 -0.68 -14.38
CA SER A 153 22.88 -0.51 -14.68
C SER A 153 22.64 -0.34 -16.18
N SER A 154 22.56 -1.45 -16.90
CA SER A 154 21.85 -1.50 -18.19
C SER A 154 20.68 -2.49 -18.17
N VAL A 155 20.35 -3.04 -17.00
CA VAL A 155 19.27 -4.01 -16.82
C VAL A 155 18.42 -3.60 -15.60
N PRO A 156 17.09 -3.36 -15.76
CA PRO A 156 16.19 -2.89 -14.68
C PRO A 156 16.17 -3.77 -13.43
N THR A 157 16.48 -5.06 -13.56
CA THR A 157 16.54 -6.00 -12.43
C THR A 157 17.71 -5.76 -11.48
N LEU A 158 18.75 -5.01 -11.90
CA LEU A 158 19.95 -4.74 -11.11
C LEU A 158 19.83 -3.51 -10.19
N GLU A 159 18.80 -2.68 -10.37
CA GLU A 159 18.52 -1.54 -9.48
C GLU A 159 18.09 -2.03 -8.09
N SER A 160 17.24 -3.05 -8.06
CA SER A 160 16.82 -3.74 -6.83
C SER A 160 17.98 -4.46 -6.14
N GLU A 161 18.87 -5.11 -6.88
CA GLU A 161 20.04 -5.79 -6.29
C GLU A 161 21.03 -4.81 -5.61
N SER A 162 21.21 -3.62 -6.19
CA SER A 162 22.11 -2.61 -5.63
C SER A 162 21.55 -2.03 -4.32
N LEU A 163 20.23 -1.86 -4.27
CA LEU A 163 19.49 -1.45 -3.08
C LEU A 163 19.52 -2.55 -2.00
N GLU A 164 19.24 -3.80 -2.36
CA GLU A 164 19.29 -4.95 -1.43
C GLU A 164 20.69 -5.14 -0.83
N LYS A 165 21.75 -5.02 -1.64
CA LYS A 165 23.15 -5.05 -1.16
C LYS A 165 23.44 -3.92 -0.17
N ALA A 166 22.91 -2.72 -0.41
CA ALA A 166 23.05 -1.60 0.52
C ALA A 166 22.34 -1.88 1.85
N ILE A 167 21.12 -2.43 1.82
CA ILE A 167 20.34 -2.81 3.02
C ILE A 167 21.02 -3.95 3.80
N GLN A 168 21.57 -4.94 3.09
CA GLN A 168 22.27 -6.09 3.67
C GLN A 168 23.64 -5.72 4.23
N SER A 169 24.28 -4.66 3.71
CA SER A 169 25.56 -4.16 4.22
C SER A 169 25.46 -3.56 5.63
N VAL A 170 24.25 -3.20 6.07
CA VAL A 170 23.99 -2.62 7.39
C VAL A 170 23.53 -3.72 8.34
N ARG A 171 24.06 -3.73 9.57
CA ARG A 171 23.69 -4.70 10.61
C ARG A 171 22.21 -4.64 10.97
N SER A 172 21.52 -5.78 11.03
CA SER A 172 20.08 -5.90 11.34
C SER A 172 19.78 -5.68 12.82
N VAL A 173 20.07 -4.48 13.32
CA VAL A 173 19.91 -4.06 14.72
C VAL A 173 19.03 -2.81 14.76
N GLU A 174 18.48 -2.48 15.93
CA GLU A 174 17.68 -1.27 16.13
C GLU A 174 18.45 0.01 15.76
N TRP A 175 17.72 1.02 15.30
CA TRP A 175 18.27 2.29 14.81
C TRP A 175 19.26 2.96 15.78
N THR A 176 19.02 2.86 17.09
CA THR A 176 19.84 3.46 18.15
C THR A 176 21.19 2.78 18.35
N GLU A 177 21.37 1.55 17.85
CA GLU A 177 22.63 0.79 17.95
C GLU A 177 23.45 0.84 16.65
N LEU A 178 22.89 1.45 15.60
CA LEU A 178 23.59 1.70 14.35
C LEU A 178 24.58 2.85 14.51
N THR A 179 25.72 2.73 13.83
CA THR A 179 26.66 3.84 13.68
C THR A 179 26.09 4.93 12.78
N GLU A 180 26.58 6.16 12.88
CA GLU A 180 26.11 7.28 12.05
C GLU A 180 26.24 6.98 10.55
N ILE A 181 27.31 6.31 10.13
CA ILE A 181 27.51 5.87 8.73
C ILE A 181 26.47 4.82 8.30
N GLU A 182 26.11 3.91 9.20
CA GLU A 182 25.08 2.90 8.96
C GLU A 182 23.70 3.54 8.86
N GLN A 183 23.40 4.53 9.70
CA GLN A 183 22.17 5.32 9.65
C GLN A 183 22.04 6.08 8.34
N VAL A 184 23.12 6.74 7.87
CA VAL A 184 23.18 7.43 6.57
C VAL A 184 22.91 6.48 5.41
N ARG A 185 23.55 5.30 5.39
CA ARG A 185 23.35 4.32 4.31
C ARG A 185 21.92 3.79 4.27
N LEU A 186 21.34 3.54 5.45
CA LEU A 186 20.01 3.00 5.58
C LEU A 186 18.94 4.04 5.22
N SER A 187 19.12 5.30 5.62
CA SER A 187 18.23 6.41 5.24
C SER A 187 18.29 6.73 3.75
N LEU A 188 19.48 6.72 3.12
CA LEU A 188 19.61 6.91 1.67
C LEU A 188 19.02 5.74 0.87
N ALA A 189 19.17 4.50 1.35
CA ALA A 189 18.50 3.34 0.77
C ALA A 189 16.97 3.47 0.87
N ALA A 190 16.47 3.89 2.03
CA ALA A 190 15.05 4.17 2.24
C ALA A 190 14.53 5.28 1.31
N ALA A 191 15.28 6.36 1.14
CA ALA A 191 14.94 7.43 0.20
C ALA A 191 14.90 6.93 -1.26
N ARG A 192 15.87 6.10 -1.67
CA ARG A 192 15.90 5.50 -3.01
C ARG A 192 14.70 4.62 -3.27
N TYR A 193 14.33 3.81 -2.27
CA TYR A 193 13.15 2.96 -2.33
C TYR A 193 11.87 3.79 -2.40
N ALA A 194 11.73 4.82 -1.57
CA ALA A 194 10.59 5.72 -1.61
C ALA A 194 10.43 6.38 -2.98
N ILE A 195 11.51 6.92 -3.56
CA ILE A 195 11.50 7.50 -4.90
C ILE A 195 11.09 6.48 -5.98
N SER A 196 11.57 5.23 -5.92
CA SER A 196 11.19 4.21 -6.91
C SER A 196 9.73 3.75 -6.82
N GLN A 197 9.09 3.91 -5.66
CA GLN A 197 7.70 3.52 -5.44
C GLN A 197 6.72 4.65 -5.75
N LEU A 198 7.22 5.88 -5.91
CA LEU A 198 6.40 7.01 -6.34
C LEU A 198 6.18 6.93 -7.85
N PRO A 199 4.96 7.20 -8.34
CA PRO A 199 4.72 7.29 -9.77
C PRO A 199 5.56 8.44 -10.33
N SER A 200 6.49 8.14 -11.22
CA SER A 200 7.18 9.16 -12.00
C SER A 200 6.12 9.86 -12.86
N GLU A 201 5.77 11.11 -12.55
CA GLU A 201 5.02 11.97 -13.48
C GLU A 201 5.91 12.36 -14.68
N THR A 202 6.46 11.37 -15.38
CA THR A 202 7.16 11.53 -16.65
C THR A 202 6.31 10.93 -17.75
N GLU A 203 5.15 11.55 -18.01
CA GLU A 203 4.48 11.41 -19.30
C GLU A 203 3.77 12.72 -19.64
N LYS A 204 4.48 13.59 -20.36
CA LYS A 204 3.91 14.58 -21.29
C LYS A 204 4.93 14.91 -22.38
#